data_AF-A0A497VXQ2-F1
#
_entry.id   AF-A0A497VXQ2-F1
#
_cell.length_a   1.000
_cell.length_b   1.000
_cell.length_c   1.000
_cell.angle_alpha   90.00
_cell.angle_beta   90.00
_cell.angle_gamma   90.00
#
_symmetry.space_group_name_H-M   'P 1'
#
loop_
_entity.id
_entity.type
_entity.pdbx_description
1 polymer ?
#
loop_
_entity_poly.entity_id
_entity_poly.type
_entity_poly.pdbx_seq_one_letter_code
_entity_poly.pdbx_strand_id
1 'polypeptide(L)'
;MFSAAISPPDSLFPNWIPEAARRYLIHTEKGLSLRDLARREGCHASTILRQVRRFENRRDDPLVDEALLRLSNDLNTRETTASLQGPQNMTAHARNHSETYSKPITAHITTGPSLLDDDEKLAREARRVLRRLCETGAVLALAADMDKAVVLRSFKDGPPTRTAVVPRDVAQAFALKDWISCSRLGRVASYTITSAGRAALKGYLTEDMERKRRARGDQDGVSPFRDPQADWEAKMGHVTSDGMARPTMAESPLAMLARRRDKEGRSFLAADLVQAGERFREDYELAQMGQGAAQHWDKFMASGDRSVLTGDNAIAEGAKAARERMLSALDELGPGLSDIIMRCCCFLEGLETAEKRMGWSARSGKVVLRIALQRLHRHYMDANGHVSAMIG
;
A
#
# COMPACT_ATOMS: atom_id res chain seq x y z
N MET A 1 38.54 36.00 6.52
CA MET A 1 37.68 35.17 7.37
C MET A 1 36.56 34.60 6.49
N PHE A 2 36.83 33.50 5.79
CA PHE A 2 35.79 32.79 5.06
C PHE A 2 35.02 31.91 6.03
N SER A 3 33.78 32.31 6.32
CA SER A 3 32.82 31.48 7.04
C SER A 3 32.56 30.25 6.19
N ALA A 4 33.16 29.11 6.58
CA ALA A 4 32.85 27.82 5.98
C ALA A 4 31.40 27.51 6.33
N ALA A 5 30.49 27.80 5.40
CA ALA A 5 29.11 27.35 5.47
C ALA A 5 29.12 25.82 5.49
N ILE A 6 29.02 25.25 6.68
CA ILE A 6 28.82 23.82 6.90
C ILE A 6 27.51 23.49 6.19
N SER A 7 27.60 22.81 5.04
CA SER A 7 26.44 22.33 4.30
C SER A 7 25.48 21.62 5.24
N PRO A 8 24.15 21.85 5.14
CA PRO A 8 23.20 21.18 6.02
C PRO A 8 23.35 19.65 5.84
N PRO A 9 23.36 18.88 6.95
CA PRO A 9 23.53 17.43 6.91
C PRO A 9 22.41 16.71 6.13
N ASP A 10 21.36 17.44 5.72
CA ASP A 10 20.28 16.95 4.86
C ASP A 10 20.75 16.47 3.48
N SER A 11 21.87 17.00 2.98
CA SER A 11 22.43 16.62 1.68
C SER A 11 23.20 15.29 1.68
N LEU A 12 23.46 14.71 2.87
CA LEU A 12 24.23 13.46 3.00
C LEU A 12 23.39 12.19 2.76
N PHE A 13 22.06 12.32 2.82
CA PHE A 13 21.14 11.19 2.84
C PHE A 13 20.02 11.32 1.79
N PRO A 14 19.63 10.22 1.11
CA PRO A 14 18.46 10.18 0.24
C PRO A 14 17.18 10.68 0.90
N ASN A 15 16.39 11.50 0.20
CA ASN A 15 15.18 12.17 0.71
C ASN A 15 14.13 11.20 1.25
N TRP A 16 14.09 9.96 0.77
CA TRP A 16 13.20 8.97 1.33
C TRP A 16 13.48 8.61 2.80
N ILE A 17 14.71 8.79 3.32
CA ILE A 17 15.06 8.37 4.69
C ILE A 17 14.35 9.26 5.72
N PRO A 18 13.60 8.66 6.67
CA PRO A 18 12.93 9.42 7.73
C PRO A 18 13.90 10.29 8.52
N GLU A 19 13.48 11.52 8.81
CA GLU A 19 14.28 12.50 9.54
C GLU A 19 14.75 11.96 10.91
N ALA A 20 13.89 11.23 11.61
CA ALA A 20 14.24 10.60 12.87
C ALA A 20 15.35 9.54 12.74
N ALA A 21 15.45 8.83 11.60
CA ALA A 21 16.55 7.91 11.32
C ALA A 21 17.85 8.66 11.01
N ARG A 22 17.76 9.79 10.28
CA ARG A 22 18.92 10.68 10.02
C ARG A 22 19.51 11.21 11.33
N ARG A 23 18.65 11.72 12.22
CA ARG A 23 19.04 12.22 13.55
C ARG A 23 19.73 11.15 14.37
N TYR A 24 19.20 9.93 14.33
CA TYR A 24 19.81 8.78 14.98
C TYR A 24 21.22 8.49 14.45
N LEU A 25 21.39 8.37 13.12
CA LEU A 25 22.69 8.11 12.49
C LEU A 25 23.71 9.22 12.77
N ILE A 26 23.28 10.49 12.70
CA ILE A 26 24.15 11.63 13.01
C ILE A 26 24.59 11.61 14.47
N HIS A 27 23.70 11.23 15.39
CA HIS A 27 24.04 11.10 16.81
C HIS A 27 25.05 9.98 17.05
N THR A 28 24.83 8.80 16.47
CA THR A 28 25.66 7.61 16.72
C THR A 28 27.00 7.65 16.00
N GLU A 29 27.03 8.06 14.73
CA GLU A 29 28.25 8.02 13.92
C GLU A 29 29.11 9.29 14.10
N LYS A 30 28.48 10.47 14.20
CA LYS A 30 29.21 11.77 14.29
C LYS A 30 29.44 12.24 15.72
N GLY A 31 28.94 11.51 16.73
CA GLY A 31 29.10 11.86 18.15
C GLY A 31 28.43 13.18 18.57
N LEU A 32 27.51 13.71 17.77
CA LEU A 32 26.81 14.97 18.06
C LEU A 32 25.89 14.81 19.27
N SER A 33 25.93 15.74 20.22
CA SER A 33 25.08 15.64 21.41
C SER A 33 23.60 15.84 21.07
N LEU A 34 22.70 15.18 21.82
CA LEU A 34 21.25 15.33 21.64
C LEU A 34 20.79 16.79 21.77
N ARG A 35 21.48 17.58 22.61
CA ARG A 35 21.20 19.01 22.82
C ARG A 35 21.63 19.87 21.62
N ASP A 36 22.70 19.48 20.94
CA ASP A 36 23.16 20.22 19.75
C ASP A 36 22.28 19.93 18.54
N LEU A 37 21.84 18.68 18.38
CA LEU A 37 20.80 18.32 17.40
C LEU A 37 19.50 19.10 17.66
N ALA A 38 19.10 19.22 18.93
CA ALA A 38 17.89 19.96 19.34
C ALA A 38 17.96 21.44 18.96
N ARG A 39 19.12 22.06 19.22
CA ARG A 39 19.37 23.47 18.94
C ARG A 39 19.39 23.76 17.44
N ARG A 40 19.96 22.86 16.63
CA ARG A 40 20.03 23.01 15.16
C ARG A 40 18.66 22.93 14.49
N GLU A 41 17.83 21.99 14.93
CA GLU A 41 16.51 21.72 14.34
C GLU A 41 15.36 22.50 14.99
N GLY A 42 15.66 23.37 15.96
CA GLY A 42 14.63 24.15 16.67
C GLY A 42 13.64 23.31 17.47
N CYS A 43 14.04 22.12 17.94
CA CYS A 43 13.17 21.22 18.70
C CYS A 43 13.71 20.98 20.13
N HIS A 44 12.87 20.44 21.02
CA HIS A 44 13.27 20.17 22.39
C HIS A 44 14.12 18.88 22.49
N ALA A 45 15.16 18.87 23.33
CA ALA A 45 16.08 17.73 23.46
C ALA A 45 15.37 16.42 23.88
N SER A 46 14.27 16.50 24.62
CA SER A 46 13.46 15.33 24.97
C SER A 46 12.79 14.67 23.76
N THR A 47 12.44 15.44 22.71
CA THR A 47 11.87 14.91 21.47
C THR A 47 12.90 14.09 20.71
N ILE A 48 14.13 14.59 20.62
CA ILE A 48 15.24 13.86 19.97
C ILE A 48 15.61 12.63 20.79
N LEU A 49 15.69 12.73 22.12
CA LEU A 49 15.94 11.56 22.98
C LEU A 49 14.90 10.45 22.75
N ARG A 50 13.61 10.81 22.63
CA ARG A 50 12.54 9.85 22.33
C ARG A 50 12.70 9.22 20.95
N GLN A 51 13.11 9.99 19.95
CA GLN A 51 13.37 9.47 18.60
C GLN A 51 14.57 8.53 18.56
N VAL A 52 15.68 8.90 19.20
CA VAL A 52 16.89 8.07 19.29
C VAL A 52 16.58 6.75 19.99
N ARG A 53 15.96 6.78 21.17
CA ARG A 53 15.55 5.56 21.89
C ARG A 53 14.58 4.68 21.09
N ARG A 54 13.69 5.28 20.30
CA ARG A 54 12.79 4.54 19.42
C ARG A 54 13.57 3.76 18.35
N PHE A 55 14.64 4.33 17.80
CA PHE A 55 15.48 3.63 16.81
C PHE A 55 16.42 2.61 17.46
N GLU A 56 16.94 2.88 18.67
CA GLU A 56 17.69 1.89 19.46
C GLU A 56 16.85 0.62 19.69
N ASN A 57 15.61 0.77 20.18
CA ASN A 57 14.70 -0.36 20.40
C ASN A 57 14.27 -1.07 19.10
N ARG A 58 14.41 -0.42 17.94
CA ARG A 58 14.06 -1.01 16.64
C ARG A 58 15.23 -1.74 16.00
N ARG A 59 16.45 -1.64 16.52
CA ARG A 59 17.60 -2.44 16.05
C ARG A 59 17.44 -3.93 16.32
N ASP A 60 16.52 -4.32 17.19
CA ASP A 60 16.15 -5.73 17.35
C ASP A 60 15.46 -6.30 16.08
N ASP A 61 15.00 -5.44 15.17
CA ASP A 61 14.52 -5.83 13.84
C ASP A 61 15.68 -5.97 12.85
N PRO A 62 15.93 -7.18 12.28
CA PRO A 62 17.05 -7.41 11.36
C PRO A 62 17.07 -6.50 10.14
N LEU A 63 15.89 -6.14 9.60
CA LEU A 63 15.81 -5.25 8.45
C LEU A 63 16.17 -3.81 8.81
N VAL A 64 15.82 -3.36 10.02
CA VAL A 64 16.13 -2.02 10.49
C VAL A 64 17.62 -1.91 10.82
N ASP A 65 18.18 -2.88 11.54
CA ASP A 65 19.59 -2.87 11.89
C ASP A 65 20.47 -2.93 10.64
N GLU A 66 20.19 -3.85 9.71
CA GLU A 66 20.95 -3.93 8.46
C GLU A 66 20.82 -2.64 7.62
N ALA A 67 19.64 -2.01 7.60
CA ALA A 67 19.45 -0.73 6.92
C ALA A 67 20.31 0.38 7.55
N LEU A 68 20.33 0.48 8.87
CA LEU A 68 21.12 1.48 9.59
C LEU A 68 22.63 1.24 9.41
N LEU A 69 23.06 -0.02 9.42
CA LEU A 69 24.46 -0.42 9.25
C LEU A 69 24.97 -0.14 7.82
N ARG A 70 24.12 -0.34 6.80
CA ARG A 70 24.41 0.07 5.43
C ARG A 70 24.53 1.58 5.30
N LEU A 71 23.58 2.33 5.88
CA LEU A 71 23.61 3.80 5.86
C LEU A 71 24.82 4.37 6.60
N SER A 72 25.23 3.80 7.74
CA SER A 72 26.46 4.23 8.44
C SER A 72 27.71 3.98 7.60
N ASN A 73 27.78 2.84 6.90
CA ASN A 73 28.89 2.54 6.00
C ASN A 73 28.96 3.49 4.79
N ASP A 74 27.82 3.84 4.20
CA ASP A 74 27.73 4.81 3.11
C ASP A 74 28.18 6.21 3.56
N LEU A 75 27.86 6.63 4.79
CA LEU A 75 28.35 7.88 5.35
C LEU A 75 29.87 7.87 5.51
N ASN A 76 30.41 6.81 6.12
CA ASN A 76 31.84 6.69 6.42
C ASN A 76 32.67 6.59 5.13
N THR A 77 32.18 5.91 4.09
CA THR A 77 32.84 5.85 2.78
C THR A 77 32.80 7.19 2.06
N ARG A 78 31.67 7.91 2.06
CA ARG A 78 31.56 9.25 1.48
C ARG A 78 32.51 10.25 2.14
N GLU A 79 32.65 10.20 3.46
CA GLU A 79 33.60 11.03 4.21
C GLU A 79 35.06 10.65 3.90
N THR A 80 35.37 9.37 3.74
CA THR A 80 36.72 8.92 3.35
C THR A 80 37.09 9.40 1.95
N THR A 81 36.16 9.31 0.98
CA THR A 81 36.38 9.82 -0.38
C THR A 81 36.52 11.34 -0.45
N ALA A 82 35.74 12.07 0.36
CA ALA A 82 35.85 13.53 0.46
C ALA A 82 37.20 13.95 1.10
N SER A 83 37.71 13.15 2.05
CA SER A 83 39.00 13.40 2.72
C SER A 83 40.20 13.09 1.82
N LEU A 84 40.09 12.13 0.90
CA LEU A 84 41.12 11.77 -0.09
C LEU A 84 41.20 12.74 -1.28
N GLN A 85 40.18 13.57 -1.50
CA GLN A 85 40.13 14.60 -2.54
C GLN A 85 40.48 16.01 -2.00
N GLY A 86 40.94 16.13 -0.76
CA GLY A 86 41.61 17.35 -0.29
C GLY A 86 42.98 17.53 -0.96
N PRO A 87 43.49 18.77 -1.10
CA PRO A 87 44.81 18.99 -1.67
C PRO A 87 45.85 18.21 -0.85
N GLN A 88 46.57 17.29 -1.51
CA GLN A 88 47.59 16.46 -0.90
C GLN A 88 48.76 17.33 -0.43
N ASN A 89 48.68 17.80 0.82
CA ASN A 89 49.82 18.37 1.51
C ASN A 89 50.49 17.23 2.26
N MET A 90 51.61 16.75 1.69
CA MET A 90 52.52 15.84 2.36
C MET A 90 53.04 16.47 3.65
N THR A 91 52.64 15.97 4.80
CA THR A 91 53.41 16.17 6.05
C THR A 91 53.55 14.85 6.81
N ALA A 92 54.78 14.64 7.24
CA ALA A 92 55.29 13.42 7.84
C ALA A 92 54.71 13.13 9.24
N HIS A 93 54.66 11.84 9.55
CA HIS A 93 54.56 11.17 10.85
C HIS A 93 54.34 12.00 12.13
N ALA A 94 53.32 11.60 12.89
CA ALA A 94 53.44 11.50 14.34
C ALA A 94 52.65 10.29 14.85
N ARG A 95 53.39 9.30 15.36
CA ARG A 95 52.86 8.26 16.26
C ARG A 95 52.39 8.96 17.54
N ASN A 96 51.28 8.52 18.13
CA ASN A 96 51.17 8.22 19.57
C ASN A 96 49.80 7.63 19.94
N HIS A 97 49.85 6.64 20.83
CA HIS A 97 48.77 5.85 21.41
C HIS A 97 47.68 6.66 22.10
N SER A 98 46.42 6.20 21.97
CA SER A 98 45.67 5.74 23.16
C SER A 98 44.66 4.67 22.75
N GLU A 99 44.86 3.47 23.29
CA GLU A 99 44.03 2.30 23.12
C GLU A 99 42.82 2.41 24.05
N THR A 100 41.64 2.73 23.50
CA THR A 100 40.36 2.45 24.17
C THR A 100 39.49 1.67 23.20
N TYR A 101 39.71 0.35 23.25
CA TYR A 101 38.79 -0.74 22.91
C TYR A 101 37.53 -0.37 22.09
N SER A 102 37.70 -0.26 20.77
CA SER A 102 36.61 -0.52 19.81
C SER A 102 37.07 -1.69 18.96
N LYS A 103 36.63 -2.90 19.31
CA LYS A 103 36.77 -4.07 18.44
C LYS A 103 36.13 -3.70 17.09
N PRO A 104 36.85 -3.71 15.96
CA PRO A 104 36.19 -3.70 14.68
C PRO A 104 35.46 -5.04 14.59
N ILE A 105 34.14 -5.03 14.82
CA ILE A 105 33.33 -6.15 14.38
C ILE A 105 33.50 -6.14 12.87
N THR A 106 34.30 -7.06 12.37
CA THR A 106 34.41 -7.40 10.95
C THR A 106 33.08 -8.01 10.54
N ALA A 107 32.02 -7.21 10.52
CA ALA A 107 30.79 -7.54 9.86
C ALA A 107 31.13 -7.52 8.37
N HIS A 108 31.00 -8.69 7.76
CA HIS A 108 31.16 -8.93 6.33
C HIS A 108 30.78 -7.69 5.51
N ILE A 109 31.76 -7.15 4.80
CA ILE A 109 31.58 -6.06 3.83
C ILE A 109 30.72 -6.64 2.72
N THR A 110 29.41 -6.61 2.89
CA THR A 110 28.48 -6.82 1.79
C THR A 110 28.49 -5.50 1.05
N THR A 111 29.33 -5.40 0.02
CA THR A 111 29.29 -4.35 -1.00
C THR A 111 28.01 -4.52 -1.81
N GLY A 112 26.87 -4.29 -1.16
CA GLY A 112 25.56 -4.28 -1.78
C GLY A 112 25.32 -2.92 -2.44
N PRO A 113 24.49 -2.87 -3.50
CA PRO A 113 24.12 -1.60 -4.12
C PRO A 113 23.52 -0.64 -3.09
N SER A 114 23.79 0.66 -3.26
CA SER A 114 23.21 1.79 -2.52
C SER A 114 21.73 1.53 -2.21
N LEU A 115 21.31 1.92 -1.01
CA LEU A 115 20.02 1.60 -0.38
C LEU A 115 18.77 2.21 -1.08
N LEU A 116 18.85 2.41 -2.40
CA LEU A 116 17.99 3.13 -3.33
C LEU A 116 18.44 4.58 -3.50
N ASP A 117 18.99 4.88 -4.68
CA ASP A 117 19.31 6.25 -5.13
C ASP A 117 18.07 6.99 -5.68
N ASP A 118 16.94 6.29 -5.89
CA ASP A 118 15.78 6.79 -6.62
C ASP A 118 14.48 6.68 -5.80
N ASP A 119 13.97 7.85 -5.37
CA ASP A 119 12.69 8.01 -4.66
C ASP A 119 11.51 7.50 -5.51
N GLU A 120 11.57 7.61 -6.84
CA GLU A 120 10.49 7.14 -7.73
C GLU A 120 10.45 5.62 -7.79
N LYS A 121 11.62 4.96 -7.77
CA LYS A 121 11.72 3.50 -7.69
C LYS A 121 11.12 3.00 -6.38
N LEU A 122 11.42 3.65 -5.26
CA LEU A 122 10.82 3.30 -3.97
C LEU A 122 9.29 3.51 -4.01
N ALA A 123 8.81 4.63 -4.54
CA ALA A 123 7.37 4.91 -4.65
C ALA A 123 6.64 3.89 -5.54
N ARG A 124 7.26 3.45 -6.64
CA ARG A 124 6.72 2.41 -7.54
C ARG A 124 6.61 1.06 -6.85
N GLU A 125 7.64 0.63 -6.13
CA GLU A 125 7.58 -0.60 -5.36
C GLU A 125 6.62 -0.49 -4.16
N ALA A 126 6.53 0.67 -3.51
CA ALA A 126 5.58 0.93 -2.43
C ALA A 126 4.14 0.68 -2.89
N ARG A 127 3.74 1.24 -4.04
CA ARG A 127 2.41 1.02 -4.63
C ARG A 127 2.14 -0.46 -4.93
N ARG A 128 3.13 -1.18 -5.46
CA ARG A 128 2.99 -2.59 -5.85
C ARG A 128 2.89 -3.50 -4.62
N VAL A 129 3.79 -3.34 -3.66
CA VAL A 129 4.00 -4.27 -2.55
C VAL A 129 3.05 -3.98 -1.39
N LEU A 130 2.86 -2.70 -1.00
CA LEU A 130 1.96 -2.37 0.11
C LEU A 130 0.52 -2.74 -0.22
N ARG A 131 0.10 -2.63 -1.50
CA ARG A 131 -1.23 -3.08 -1.94
C ARG A 131 -1.44 -4.57 -1.69
N ARG A 132 -0.41 -5.41 -1.89
CA ARG A 132 -0.45 -6.85 -1.62
C ARG A 132 -0.38 -7.16 -0.13
N LEU A 133 0.38 -6.39 0.65
CA LEU A 133 0.46 -6.55 2.10
C LEU A 133 -0.81 -6.10 2.84
N CYS A 134 -1.65 -5.28 2.22
CA CYS A 134 -2.98 -4.95 2.73
C CYS A 134 -3.99 -6.10 2.60
N GLU A 135 -3.70 -7.12 1.78
CA GLU A 135 -4.60 -8.27 1.62
C GLU A 135 -4.64 -9.11 2.91
N THR A 136 -5.81 -9.66 3.26
CA THR A 136 -5.96 -10.49 4.45
C THR A 136 -5.09 -11.73 4.37
N GLY A 137 -4.30 -11.99 5.42
CA GLY A 137 -3.38 -13.12 5.49
C GLY A 137 -2.07 -12.92 4.73
N ALA A 138 -1.78 -11.70 4.24
CA ALA A 138 -0.51 -11.37 3.60
C ALA A 138 0.61 -11.14 4.62
N VAL A 139 1.76 -11.73 4.35
CA VAL A 139 2.99 -11.62 5.15
C VAL A 139 4.17 -11.50 4.20
N LEU A 140 5.09 -10.57 4.47
CA LEU A 140 6.38 -10.50 3.79
C LEU A 140 7.36 -11.39 4.55
N ALA A 141 7.88 -12.42 3.88
CA ALA A 141 8.84 -13.36 4.42
C ALA A 141 10.24 -13.08 3.85
N LEU A 142 11.24 -13.04 4.72
CA LEU A 142 12.64 -12.84 4.36
C LEU A 142 13.53 -13.79 5.15
N ALA A 143 14.31 -14.62 4.45
CA ALA A 143 15.37 -15.39 5.08
C ALA A 143 16.67 -14.56 5.18
N ALA A 144 17.49 -14.86 6.18
CA ALA A 144 18.76 -14.14 6.39
C ALA A 144 19.67 -14.19 5.13
N ASP A 145 19.75 -15.36 4.50
CA ASP A 145 20.63 -15.64 3.35
C ASP A 145 20.03 -15.26 1.99
N MET A 146 18.83 -14.64 1.96
CA MET A 146 18.14 -14.29 0.71
C MET A 146 18.20 -12.78 0.42
N ASP A 147 18.54 -12.44 -0.83
CA ASP A 147 18.58 -11.05 -1.33
C ASP A 147 17.21 -10.50 -1.72
N LYS A 148 16.17 -11.33 -1.68
CA LYS A 148 14.80 -10.97 -2.04
C LYS A 148 13.85 -11.49 -0.98
N ALA A 149 13.00 -10.61 -0.48
CA ALA A 149 11.83 -10.96 0.31
C ALA A 149 10.68 -11.39 -0.60
N VAL A 150 9.78 -12.18 -0.06
CA VAL A 150 8.62 -12.71 -0.79
C VAL A 150 7.36 -12.36 -0.03
N VAL A 151 6.39 -11.74 -0.71
CA VAL A 151 5.05 -11.57 -0.14
C VAL A 151 4.28 -12.85 -0.38
N LEU A 152 3.89 -13.48 0.72
CA LEU A 152 3.09 -14.69 0.77
C LEU A 152 1.71 -14.33 1.25
N ARG A 153 0.67 -14.87 0.60
CA ARG A 153 -0.69 -14.79 1.11
C ARG A 153 -1.14 -16.16 1.55
N SER A 154 -1.53 -16.26 2.81
CA SER A 154 -2.13 -17.48 3.37
C SER A 154 -3.63 -17.46 3.13
N PHE A 155 -4.16 -18.55 2.58
CA PHE A 155 -5.59 -18.78 2.42
C PHE A 155 -6.04 -19.76 3.50
N LYS A 156 -7.33 -19.73 3.89
CA LYS A 156 -7.86 -20.63 4.93
C LYS A 156 -7.73 -22.12 4.55
N ASP A 157 -7.70 -22.45 3.25
CA ASP A 157 -7.72 -23.82 2.74
C ASP A 157 -6.67 -24.09 1.64
N GLY A 158 -5.45 -23.56 1.74
CA GLY A 158 -4.41 -23.85 0.74
C GLY A 158 -2.99 -23.42 1.11
N PRO A 159 -1.98 -23.92 0.36
CA PRO A 159 -0.60 -23.52 0.56
C PRO A 159 -0.44 -22.01 0.30
N PRO A 160 0.46 -21.32 1.03
CA PRO A 160 0.65 -19.89 0.86
C PRO A 160 1.11 -19.59 -0.57
N THR A 161 0.41 -18.69 -1.27
CA THR A 161 0.78 -18.32 -2.63
C THR A 161 1.70 -17.11 -2.63
N ARG A 162 2.68 -17.11 -3.54
CA ARG A 162 3.58 -15.99 -3.73
C ARG A 162 2.91 -14.90 -4.58
N THR A 163 2.62 -13.75 -3.98
CA THR A 163 1.93 -12.63 -4.64
C THR A 163 2.88 -11.53 -5.13
N ALA A 164 4.05 -11.37 -4.51
CA ALA A 164 5.08 -10.43 -4.97
C ALA A 164 6.49 -10.86 -4.53
N VAL A 165 7.49 -10.38 -5.25
CA VAL A 165 8.91 -10.50 -4.89
C VAL A 165 9.47 -9.10 -4.69
N VAL A 166 10.06 -8.87 -3.53
CA VAL A 166 10.53 -7.56 -3.06
C VAL A 166 12.04 -7.63 -2.88
N PRO A 167 12.81 -6.78 -3.56
CA PRO A 167 14.23 -6.63 -3.29
C PRO A 167 14.52 -6.28 -1.82
N ARG A 168 15.65 -6.78 -1.27
CA ARG A 168 15.99 -6.58 0.16
C ARG A 168 16.21 -5.12 0.54
N ASP A 169 16.80 -4.31 -0.34
CA ASP A 169 16.93 -2.85 -0.21
C ASP A 169 15.57 -2.14 -0.04
N VAL A 170 14.56 -2.55 -0.82
CA VAL A 170 13.19 -2.02 -0.70
C VAL A 170 12.54 -2.45 0.62
N ALA A 171 12.74 -3.71 1.04
CA ALA A 171 12.23 -4.20 2.31
C ALA A 171 12.85 -3.46 3.51
N GLN A 172 14.16 -3.20 3.46
CA GLN A 172 14.90 -2.38 4.43
C GLN A 172 14.32 -0.95 4.50
N ALA A 173 14.08 -0.32 3.35
CA ALA A 173 13.48 1.01 3.30
C ALA A 173 12.07 1.04 3.91
N PHE A 174 11.25 0.01 3.66
CA PHE A 174 9.92 -0.10 4.25
C PHE A 174 9.97 -0.30 5.76
N ALA A 175 10.89 -1.14 6.24
CA ALA A 175 11.10 -1.35 7.66
C ALA A 175 11.54 -0.05 8.32
N LEU A 176 12.52 0.67 7.76
CA LEU A 176 13.02 1.94 8.30
C LEU A 176 11.92 3.02 8.40
N LYS A 177 11.08 3.12 7.35
CA LYS A 177 9.90 4.00 7.29
C LYS A 177 8.73 3.57 8.19
N ASP A 178 8.87 2.48 8.94
CA ASP A 178 7.83 1.93 9.81
C ASP A 178 6.59 1.50 9.01
N TRP A 179 6.73 1.15 7.73
CA TRP A 179 5.62 0.69 6.88
C TRP A 179 5.30 -0.79 7.08
N ILE A 180 6.32 -1.55 7.48
CA ILE A 180 6.21 -2.96 7.88
C ILE A 180 6.85 -3.14 9.24
N SER A 181 6.36 -4.11 10.01
CA SER A 181 6.90 -4.48 11.31
C SER A 181 7.14 -5.98 11.38
N CYS A 182 8.24 -6.40 11.99
CA CYS A 182 8.52 -7.81 12.23
C CYS A 182 7.48 -8.41 13.19
N SER A 183 6.73 -9.41 12.73
CA SER A 183 5.73 -10.14 13.52
C SER A 183 6.28 -11.45 14.09
N ARG A 184 7.22 -12.09 13.39
CA ARG A 184 7.89 -13.31 13.84
C ARG A 184 9.37 -13.27 13.45
N LEU A 185 10.22 -13.40 14.47
CA LEU A 185 11.66 -13.57 14.34
C LEU A 185 12.00 -15.07 14.27
N GLY A 186 12.95 -15.44 13.42
CA GLY A 186 13.39 -16.83 13.21
C GLY A 186 14.28 -16.95 11.98
N ARG A 187 14.55 -18.18 11.50
CA ARG A 187 15.31 -18.43 10.26
C ARG A 187 14.71 -17.69 9.05
N VAL A 188 13.38 -17.56 9.04
CA VAL A 188 12.64 -16.70 8.13
C VAL A 188 11.92 -15.66 8.96
N ALA A 189 12.35 -14.41 8.86
CA ALA A 189 11.69 -13.28 9.48
C ALA A 189 10.41 -12.95 8.71
N SER A 190 9.31 -12.74 9.44
CA SER A 190 8.00 -12.45 8.87
C SER A 190 7.56 -11.04 9.24
N TYR A 191 7.03 -10.31 8.27
CA TYR A 191 6.69 -8.90 8.38
C TYR A 191 5.23 -8.67 7.97
N THR A 192 4.55 -7.81 8.72
CA THR A 192 3.16 -7.40 8.46
C THR A 192 3.08 -5.90 8.24
N ILE A 193 2.09 -5.43 7.48
CA ILE A 193 1.89 -4.01 7.26
C ILE A 193 1.42 -3.28 8.53
N THR A 194 2.00 -2.12 8.80
CA THR A 194 1.62 -1.26 9.93
C THR A 194 0.51 -0.27 9.55
N SER A 195 0.02 0.50 10.53
CA SER A 195 -0.86 1.66 10.25
C SER A 195 -0.17 2.72 9.39
N ALA A 196 1.12 2.98 9.60
CA ALA A 196 1.88 3.95 8.83
C ALA A 196 2.07 3.48 7.37
N GLY A 197 2.33 2.19 7.14
CA GLY A 197 2.41 1.63 5.78
C GLY A 197 1.09 1.73 5.03
N ARG A 198 -0.04 1.47 5.72
CA ARG A 198 -1.38 1.66 5.15
C ARG A 198 -1.66 3.12 4.80
N ALA A 199 -1.27 4.06 5.67
CA ALA A 199 -1.41 5.49 5.41
C ALA A 199 -0.57 5.96 4.22
N ALA A 200 0.68 5.46 4.10
CA ALA A 200 1.55 5.76 2.97
C ALA A 200 0.97 5.26 1.64
N LEU A 201 0.46 4.02 1.60
CA LEU A 201 -0.22 3.50 0.41
C LEU A 201 -1.42 4.37 0.01
N LYS A 202 -2.23 4.81 0.98
CA LYS A 202 -3.36 5.71 0.73
C LYS A 202 -2.88 7.01 0.07
N GLY A 203 -1.81 7.63 0.57
CA GLY A 203 -1.20 8.82 -0.02
C GLY A 203 -0.84 8.61 -1.49
N TYR A 204 -0.11 7.54 -1.80
CA TYR A 204 0.28 7.23 -3.18
C TYR A 204 -0.92 6.93 -4.10
N LEU A 205 -1.98 6.31 -3.60
CA LEU A 205 -3.20 6.08 -4.38
C LEU A 205 -3.93 7.40 -4.67
N THR A 206 -4.02 8.30 -3.70
CA THR A 206 -4.61 9.63 -3.90
C THR A 206 -3.81 10.43 -4.93
N GLU A 207 -2.48 10.45 -4.83
CA GLU A 207 -1.60 11.11 -5.80
C GLU A 207 -1.74 10.53 -7.21
N ASP A 208 -1.85 9.20 -7.35
CA ASP A 208 -2.04 8.54 -8.65
C ASP A 208 -3.40 8.89 -9.26
N MET A 209 -4.45 8.97 -8.43
CA MET A 209 -5.78 9.41 -8.85
C MET A 209 -5.78 10.88 -9.27
N GLU A 210 -5.07 11.75 -8.56
CA GLU A 210 -4.89 13.15 -8.94
C GLU A 210 -4.08 13.28 -10.24
N ARG A 211 -3.00 12.51 -10.41
CA ARG A 211 -2.21 12.48 -11.63
C ARG A 211 -3.07 12.05 -12.82
N LYS A 212 -3.89 11.01 -12.66
CA LYS A 212 -4.86 10.56 -13.68
C LYS A 212 -5.95 11.59 -13.97
N ARG A 213 -6.45 12.29 -12.95
CA ARG A 213 -7.41 13.40 -13.12
C ARG A 213 -6.80 14.56 -13.89
N ARG A 214 -5.56 14.96 -13.59
CA ARG A 214 -4.83 15.99 -14.34
C ARG A 214 -4.56 15.57 -15.78
N ALA A 215 -4.19 14.30 -16.00
CA ALA A 215 -3.98 13.75 -17.34
C ALA A 215 -5.27 13.63 -18.17
N ARG A 216 -6.43 13.41 -17.52
CA ARG A 216 -7.75 13.47 -18.17
C ARG A 216 -8.30 14.90 -18.34
N GLY A 217 -7.86 15.83 -17.49
CA GLY A 217 -8.33 17.21 -17.46
C GLY A 217 -7.81 18.12 -18.57
N ASP A 218 -7.00 17.61 -19.50
CA ASP A 218 -6.52 18.35 -20.66
C ASP A 218 -7.38 18.12 -21.93
N GLN A 219 -8.50 17.39 -21.81
CA GLN A 219 -9.47 17.18 -22.91
C GLN A 219 -10.87 17.74 -22.65
N ASP A 220 -11.20 18.12 -21.41
CA ASP A 220 -12.49 18.76 -21.10
C ASP A 220 -12.26 20.07 -20.34
N GLY A 221 -12.22 21.17 -21.10
CA GLY A 221 -12.20 22.50 -20.54
C GLY A 221 -13.41 22.76 -19.64
N VAL A 222 -13.13 23.24 -18.42
CA VAL A 222 -14.00 24.06 -17.57
C VAL A 222 -15.47 23.62 -17.43
N SER A 223 -15.83 23.05 -16.27
CA SER A 223 -17.19 23.19 -15.74
C SER A 223 -17.16 24.07 -14.48
N PRO A 224 -17.63 25.33 -14.57
CA PRO A 224 -17.69 26.25 -13.45
C PRO A 224 -19.10 26.19 -12.86
N PHE A 225 -19.41 25.18 -12.05
CA PHE A 225 -20.59 25.24 -11.18
C PHE A 225 -20.28 24.51 -9.88
N ARG A 226 -19.88 25.29 -8.88
CA ARG A 226 -19.64 24.86 -7.51
C ARG A 226 -20.94 25.13 -6.75
N ASP A 227 -21.56 24.07 -6.25
CA ASP A 227 -22.86 24.11 -5.57
C ASP A 227 -22.76 24.87 -4.22
N PRO A 228 -23.51 25.98 -4.01
CA PRO A 228 -23.43 26.81 -2.80
C PRO A 228 -23.88 26.12 -1.49
N GLN A 229 -24.44 24.91 -1.57
CA GLN A 229 -25.04 24.23 -0.41
C GLN A 229 -24.02 23.49 0.48
N ALA A 230 -22.78 23.32 0.02
CA ALA A 230 -21.70 22.69 0.80
C ALA A 230 -21.12 23.60 1.91
N ASP A 231 -21.44 24.90 1.91
CA ASP A 231 -20.90 25.88 2.87
C ASP A 231 -21.81 26.09 4.10
N TRP A 232 -23.05 25.58 4.06
CA TRP A 232 -24.01 25.72 5.17
C TRP A 232 -23.84 24.64 6.25
N GLU A 233 -23.36 23.45 5.89
CA GLU A 233 -23.12 22.33 6.82
C GLU A 233 -21.81 22.50 7.62
N ALA A 234 -20.90 23.38 7.20
CA ALA A 234 -19.63 23.64 7.89
C ALA A 234 -19.76 24.58 9.10
N LYS A 235 -20.93 25.22 9.32
CA LYS A 235 -21.10 26.30 10.31
C LYS A 235 -22.02 26.03 11.51
N MET A 236 -22.58 24.83 11.65
CA MET A 236 -23.37 24.45 12.83
C MET A 236 -22.90 23.11 13.40
N GLY A 237 -21.92 23.16 14.29
CA GLY A 237 -21.61 22.04 15.18
C GLY A 237 -22.37 22.18 16.50
N HIS A 238 -22.85 21.06 17.06
CA HIS A 238 -22.71 20.73 18.49
C HIS A 238 -23.10 19.25 18.74
N VAL A 239 -22.11 18.38 18.99
CA VAL A 239 -21.73 17.81 20.30
C VAL A 239 -22.73 16.79 20.86
N THR A 240 -22.35 15.50 20.79
CA THR A 240 -22.26 14.60 21.95
C THR A 240 -21.09 13.61 21.74
N SER A 241 -20.65 13.05 22.86
CA SER A 241 -19.35 12.45 23.17
C SER A 241 -19.02 11.09 22.54
N ASP A 242 -17.72 10.93 22.28
CA ASP A 242 -16.94 9.68 22.20
C ASP A 242 -17.14 8.77 20.98
N GLY A 243 -16.01 8.27 20.45
CA GLY A 243 -15.97 7.39 19.28
C GLY A 243 -15.56 8.08 17.99
N MET A 244 -14.31 8.54 17.94
CA MET A 244 -13.59 8.94 16.74
C MET A 244 -13.70 7.82 15.69
N ALA A 245 -14.58 8.01 14.70
CA ALA A 245 -14.82 7.05 13.64
C ALA A 245 -13.53 6.91 12.81
N ARG A 246 -12.75 5.86 13.12
CA ARG A 246 -11.68 5.36 12.27
C ARG A 246 -12.29 5.12 10.88
N PRO A 247 -11.74 5.69 9.79
CA PRO A 247 -12.10 5.22 8.47
C PRO A 247 -11.42 3.86 8.30
N THR A 248 -12.19 2.81 8.55
CA THR A 248 -11.82 1.43 8.28
C THR A 248 -11.35 1.33 6.83
N MET A 249 -10.22 0.65 6.62
CA MET A 249 -9.64 0.34 5.30
C MET A 249 -10.75 0.03 4.30
N ALA A 250 -10.67 0.57 3.08
CA ALA A 250 -11.69 0.45 2.04
C ALA A 250 -12.31 -0.95 1.98
N GLU A 251 -13.39 -1.11 2.74
CA GLU A 251 -14.22 -2.30 2.72
C GLU A 251 -14.86 -2.35 1.34
N SER A 252 -14.97 -3.56 0.76
CA SER A 252 -15.86 -3.78 -0.38
C SER A 252 -17.20 -3.09 -0.07
N PRO A 253 -17.84 -2.34 -0.99
CA PRO A 253 -19.13 -1.72 -0.72
C PRO A 253 -20.16 -2.70 -0.16
N LEU A 254 -20.04 -4.00 -0.51
CA LEU A 254 -20.80 -5.09 0.08
C LEU A 254 -20.51 -5.32 1.57
N ALA A 255 -19.24 -5.30 1.98
CA ALA A 255 -18.84 -5.41 3.39
C ALA A 255 -19.32 -4.21 4.22
N MET A 256 -19.33 -3.00 3.67
CA MET A 256 -19.93 -1.84 4.32
C MET A 256 -21.45 -1.98 4.45
N LEU A 257 -22.13 -2.51 3.43
CA LEU A 257 -23.57 -2.76 3.43
C LEU A 257 -23.97 -3.92 4.36
N ALA A 258 -23.13 -4.95 4.48
CA ALA A 258 -23.34 -6.10 5.35
C ALA A 258 -23.35 -5.73 6.84
N ARG A 259 -22.56 -4.71 7.22
CA ARG A 259 -22.52 -4.18 8.60
C ARG A 259 -23.77 -3.35 8.96
N ARG A 260 -24.50 -2.83 7.97
CA ARG A 260 -25.70 -2.02 8.22
C ARG A 260 -26.85 -2.93 8.66
N ARG A 261 -27.46 -2.58 9.79
CA ARG A 261 -28.67 -3.24 10.30
C ARG A 261 -29.92 -2.43 9.97
N ASP A 262 -31.04 -3.11 9.76
CA ASP A 262 -32.36 -2.47 9.64
C ASP A 262 -32.87 -1.96 11.00
N LYS A 263 -34.04 -1.32 11.02
CA LYS A 263 -34.66 -0.81 12.25
C LYS A 263 -35.02 -1.94 13.22
N GLU A 264 -35.15 -3.15 12.70
CA GLU A 264 -35.48 -4.39 13.40
C GLU A 264 -34.21 -5.18 13.82
N GLY A 265 -33.01 -4.62 13.63
CA GLY A 265 -31.75 -5.20 14.08
C GLY A 265 -31.20 -6.36 13.23
N ARG A 266 -31.78 -6.62 12.05
CA ARG A 266 -31.32 -7.64 11.09
C ARG A 266 -30.30 -7.07 10.11
N SER A 267 -29.33 -7.88 9.70
CA SER A 267 -28.34 -7.49 8.69
C SER A 267 -29.02 -7.23 7.35
N PHE A 268 -28.70 -6.10 6.70
CA PHE A 268 -29.32 -5.74 5.44
C PHE A 268 -29.02 -6.75 4.31
N LEU A 269 -27.80 -7.28 4.29
CA LEU A 269 -27.41 -8.39 3.42
C LEU A 269 -27.10 -9.61 4.29
N ALA A 270 -27.67 -10.76 3.96
CA ALA A 270 -27.29 -12.03 4.57
C ALA A 270 -25.85 -12.40 4.15
N ALA A 271 -25.17 -13.20 4.97
CA ALA A 271 -23.78 -13.60 4.70
C ALA A 271 -23.63 -14.27 3.32
N ASP A 272 -24.61 -15.08 2.92
CA ASP A 272 -24.57 -15.82 1.65
C ASP A 272 -24.67 -14.89 0.43
N LEU A 273 -25.42 -13.78 0.54
CA LEU A 273 -25.51 -12.77 -0.52
C LEU A 273 -24.19 -11.99 -0.66
N VAL A 274 -23.52 -11.72 0.46
CA VAL A 274 -22.20 -11.09 0.45
C VAL A 274 -21.18 -12.03 -0.20
N GLN A 275 -21.21 -13.31 0.15
CA GLN A 275 -20.35 -14.33 -0.43
C GLN A 275 -20.55 -14.45 -1.94
N ALA A 276 -21.80 -14.46 -2.43
CA ALA A 276 -22.10 -14.49 -3.85
C ALA A 276 -21.52 -13.28 -4.60
N GLY A 277 -21.63 -12.07 -4.01
CA GLY A 277 -21.07 -10.85 -4.59
C GLY A 277 -19.53 -10.83 -4.59
N GLU A 278 -18.89 -11.29 -3.53
CA GLU A 278 -17.42 -11.42 -3.48
C GLU A 278 -16.93 -12.51 -4.45
N ARG A 279 -17.66 -13.63 -4.59
CA ARG A 279 -17.35 -14.67 -5.59
C ARG A 279 -17.40 -14.14 -7.01
N PHE A 280 -18.45 -13.37 -7.33
CA PHE A 280 -18.55 -12.71 -8.64
C PHE A 280 -17.40 -11.75 -8.89
N ARG A 281 -16.95 -11.03 -7.86
CA ARG A 281 -15.77 -10.18 -7.94
C ARG A 281 -14.48 -10.98 -8.16
N GLU A 282 -14.30 -12.13 -7.51
CA GLU A 282 -13.17 -13.02 -7.77
C GLU A 282 -13.13 -13.49 -9.23
N ASP A 283 -14.27 -13.93 -9.77
CA ASP A 283 -14.39 -14.33 -11.18
C ASP A 283 -14.06 -13.16 -12.12
N TYR A 284 -14.50 -11.94 -11.80
CA TYR A 284 -14.13 -10.72 -12.52
C TYR A 284 -12.62 -10.45 -12.48
N GLU A 285 -12.00 -10.53 -11.30
CA GLU A 285 -10.56 -10.28 -11.14
C GLU A 285 -9.71 -11.34 -11.89
N LEU A 286 -10.13 -12.61 -11.88
CA LEU A 286 -9.50 -13.68 -12.65
C LEU A 286 -9.65 -13.46 -14.16
N ALA A 287 -10.85 -13.05 -14.62
CA ALA A 287 -11.11 -12.74 -16.02
C ALA A 287 -10.30 -11.54 -16.56
N GLN A 288 -9.85 -10.64 -15.67
CA GLN A 288 -8.99 -9.48 -15.98
C GLN A 288 -7.51 -9.82 -16.08
N MET A 289 -7.05 -10.96 -15.55
CA MET A 289 -5.62 -11.34 -15.61
C MET A 289 -5.14 -11.65 -17.04
N GLY A 290 -6.06 -11.93 -17.97
CA GLY A 290 -5.81 -11.88 -19.42
C GLY A 290 -5.94 -10.45 -19.94
N GLN A 291 -4.81 -9.84 -20.28
CA GLN A 291 -4.59 -8.42 -20.62
C GLN A 291 -5.77 -7.66 -21.31
N GLY A 292 -6.05 -6.43 -20.84
CA GLY A 292 -6.80 -5.40 -21.60
C GLY A 292 -8.30 -5.23 -21.32
N ALA A 293 -8.90 -5.97 -20.38
CA ALA A 293 -10.35 -6.07 -20.32
C ALA A 293 -11.10 -4.86 -19.72
N ALA A 294 -10.50 -4.05 -18.83
CA ALA A 294 -11.21 -2.92 -18.18
C ALA A 294 -11.87 -1.92 -19.16
N GLN A 295 -11.24 -1.62 -20.31
CA GLN A 295 -11.80 -0.70 -21.32
C GLN A 295 -12.89 -1.35 -22.19
N HIS A 296 -12.93 -2.68 -22.27
CA HIS A 296 -13.90 -3.43 -23.05
C HIS A 296 -15.23 -3.59 -22.30
N TRP A 297 -15.22 -3.60 -20.96
CA TRP A 297 -16.43 -3.70 -20.15
C TRP A 297 -17.29 -2.44 -20.17
N ASP A 298 -16.70 -1.25 -20.12
CA ASP A 298 -17.49 -0.01 -20.25
C ASP A 298 -18.22 0.04 -21.61
N LYS A 299 -17.59 -0.49 -22.67
CA LYS A 299 -18.21 -0.64 -23.99
C LYS A 299 -19.29 -1.72 -24.01
N PHE A 300 -19.06 -2.88 -23.39
CA PHE A 300 -20.09 -3.91 -23.24
C PHE A 300 -21.32 -3.38 -22.49
N MET A 301 -21.12 -2.63 -21.42
CA MET A 301 -22.20 -2.05 -20.61
C MET A 301 -22.97 -0.95 -21.36
N ALA A 302 -22.30 -0.23 -22.28
CA ALA A 302 -22.93 0.80 -23.09
C ALA A 302 -23.64 0.26 -24.35
N SER A 303 -23.14 -0.83 -24.93
CA SER A 303 -23.59 -1.36 -26.23
C SER A 303 -24.36 -2.68 -26.15
N GLY A 304 -24.22 -3.45 -25.07
CA GLY A 304 -24.73 -4.82 -24.94
C GLY A 304 -24.01 -5.85 -25.81
N ASP A 305 -23.01 -5.45 -26.60
CA ASP A 305 -22.35 -6.32 -27.59
C ASP A 305 -21.22 -7.15 -26.96
N ARG A 306 -21.37 -8.47 -27.04
CA ARG A 306 -20.45 -9.48 -26.49
C ARG A 306 -19.18 -9.63 -27.33
N SER A 307 -19.23 -9.28 -28.62
CA SER A 307 -18.09 -9.38 -29.54
C SER A 307 -16.87 -8.59 -29.05
N VAL A 308 -17.14 -7.50 -28.31
CA VAL A 308 -16.14 -6.62 -27.69
C VAL A 308 -15.33 -7.31 -26.57
N LEU A 309 -15.81 -8.44 -26.04
CA LEU A 309 -15.19 -9.19 -24.93
C LEU A 309 -14.49 -10.49 -25.38
N THR A 310 -14.73 -10.92 -26.63
CA THR A 310 -14.24 -12.18 -27.21
C THR A 310 -13.00 -12.02 -28.10
N GLY A 311 -12.33 -10.86 -28.06
CA GLY A 311 -11.09 -10.64 -28.82
C GLY A 311 -9.99 -11.65 -28.42
N ASP A 312 -9.72 -12.60 -29.32
CA ASP A 312 -8.78 -13.69 -29.13
C ASP A 312 -7.34 -13.18 -29.00
N ASN A 313 -6.74 -13.40 -27.83
CA ASN A 313 -5.29 -13.51 -27.71
C ASN A 313 -4.90 -14.24 -26.42
N ALA A 314 -4.36 -15.46 -26.56
CA ALA A 314 -3.59 -16.23 -25.57
C ALA A 314 -3.96 -16.00 -24.09
N ILE A 315 -5.21 -16.29 -23.73
CA ILE A 315 -5.72 -16.15 -22.36
C ILE A 315 -5.45 -17.46 -21.62
N ALA A 316 -4.84 -17.39 -20.44
CA ALA A 316 -4.66 -18.56 -19.59
C ALA A 316 -6.01 -19.25 -19.31
N GLU A 317 -6.06 -20.59 -19.38
CA GLU A 317 -7.31 -21.39 -19.29
C GLU A 317 -8.21 -20.99 -18.10
N GLY A 318 -7.62 -20.70 -16.94
CA GLY A 318 -8.34 -20.24 -15.76
C GLY A 318 -9.04 -18.89 -15.92
N ALA A 319 -8.45 -17.95 -16.69
CA ALA A 319 -9.07 -16.65 -16.97
C ALA A 319 -10.20 -16.77 -18.00
N LYS A 320 -10.14 -17.76 -18.91
CA LYS A 320 -11.24 -18.09 -19.82
C LYS A 320 -12.42 -18.70 -19.08
N ALA A 321 -12.18 -19.71 -18.23
CA ALA A 321 -13.22 -20.33 -17.42
C ALA A 321 -13.90 -19.35 -16.45
N ALA A 322 -13.12 -18.43 -15.84
CA ALA A 322 -13.69 -17.37 -15.00
C ALA A 322 -14.57 -16.39 -15.79
N ARG A 323 -14.16 -16.05 -17.02
CA ARG A 323 -14.96 -15.20 -17.91
C ARG A 323 -16.27 -15.86 -18.31
N GLU A 324 -16.25 -17.15 -18.65
CA GLU A 324 -17.47 -17.90 -19.00
C GLU A 324 -18.47 -17.95 -17.84
N ARG A 325 -18.01 -18.22 -16.61
CA ARG A 325 -18.87 -18.16 -15.41
C ARG A 325 -19.48 -16.79 -15.19
N MET A 326 -18.66 -15.74 -15.33
CA MET A 326 -19.13 -14.36 -15.15
C MET A 326 -20.17 -13.98 -16.21
N LEU A 327 -19.93 -14.33 -17.46
CA LEU A 327 -20.89 -14.08 -18.55
C LEU A 327 -22.20 -14.84 -18.35
N SER A 328 -22.14 -16.11 -17.91
CA SER A 328 -23.34 -16.89 -17.60
C SER A 328 -24.15 -16.26 -16.45
N ALA A 329 -23.48 -15.75 -15.41
CA ALA A 329 -24.15 -15.02 -14.35
C ALA A 329 -24.80 -13.72 -14.85
N LEU A 330 -24.09 -12.94 -15.67
CA LEU A 330 -24.64 -11.71 -16.26
C LEU A 330 -25.87 -11.97 -17.13
N ASP A 331 -25.88 -13.07 -17.88
CA ASP A 331 -27.00 -13.50 -18.72
C ASP A 331 -28.24 -13.85 -17.86
N GLU A 332 -28.06 -14.55 -16.75
CA GLU A 332 -29.14 -14.87 -15.80
C GLU A 332 -29.69 -13.62 -15.07
N LEU A 333 -28.82 -12.65 -14.77
CA LEU A 333 -29.24 -11.41 -14.12
C LEU A 333 -30.07 -10.54 -15.07
N GLY A 334 -29.69 -10.48 -16.34
CA GLY A 334 -30.30 -9.64 -17.36
C GLY A 334 -29.90 -8.16 -17.25
N PRO A 335 -30.30 -7.32 -18.21
CA PRO A 335 -29.94 -5.89 -18.25
C PRO A 335 -30.49 -5.14 -17.03
N GLY A 336 -29.76 -4.14 -16.53
CA GLY A 336 -30.08 -3.39 -15.32
C GLY A 336 -29.57 -4.05 -14.03
N LEU A 337 -29.87 -5.35 -13.80
CA LEU A 337 -29.37 -6.08 -12.63
C LEU A 337 -27.90 -6.48 -12.77
N SER A 338 -27.50 -6.91 -13.96
CA SER A 338 -26.09 -7.10 -14.34
C SER A 338 -25.29 -5.82 -14.10
N ASP A 339 -25.87 -4.68 -14.49
CA ASP A 339 -25.18 -3.40 -14.45
C ASP A 339 -24.87 -2.93 -13.03
N ILE A 340 -25.85 -3.04 -12.12
CA ILE A 340 -25.65 -2.65 -10.71
C ILE A 340 -24.68 -3.59 -9.99
N ILE A 341 -24.67 -4.88 -10.34
CA ILE A 341 -23.74 -5.85 -9.76
C ILE A 341 -22.32 -5.57 -10.21
N MET A 342 -22.08 -5.33 -11.50
CA MET A 342 -20.77 -4.95 -12.02
C MET A 342 -20.25 -3.66 -11.34
N ARG A 343 -21.12 -2.65 -11.17
CA ARG A 343 -20.75 -1.39 -10.53
C ARG A 343 -20.40 -1.52 -9.06
N CYS A 344 -21.27 -2.18 -8.29
CA CYS A 344 -21.10 -2.28 -6.84
C CYS A 344 -20.07 -3.34 -6.44
N CYS A 345 -20.02 -4.48 -7.14
CA CYS A 345 -19.14 -5.60 -6.79
C CYS A 345 -17.76 -5.49 -7.44
N CYS A 346 -17.68 -5.08 -8.71
CA CYS A 346 -16.41 -5.07 -9.46
C CYS A 346 -15.76 -3.68 -9.48
N PHE A 347 -16.52 -2.63 -9.80
CA PHE A 347 -15.98 -1.25 -9.87
C PHE A 347 -15.92 -0.54 -8.51
N LEU A 348 -16.49 -1.15 -7.47
CA LEU A 348 -16.57 -0.62 -6.11
C LEU A 348 -17.20 0.78 -6.06
N GLU A 349 -18.13 1.05 -6.97
CA GLU A 349 -18.88 2.29 -7.05
C GLU A 349 -19.89 2.37 -5.89
N GLY A 350 -19.96 3.53 -5.23
CA GLY A 350 -20.94 3.78 -4.19
C GLY A 350 -22.36 3.73 -4.74
N LEU A 351 -23.31 3.26 -3.93
CA LEU A 351 -24.68 3.01 -4.38
C LEU A 351 -25.37 4.27 -4.94
N GLU A 352 -25.14 5.43 -4.32
CA GLU A 352 -25.67 6.71 -4.77
C GLU A 352 -25.10 7.13 -6.14
N THR A 353 -23.83 6.83 -6.40
CA THR A 353 -23.20 7.10 -7.69
C THR A 353 -23.73 6.17 -8.77
N ALA A 354 -23.93 4.89 -8.43
CA ALA A 354 -24.55 3.92 -9.32
C ALA A 354 -26.00 4.30 -9.67
N GLU A 355 -26.81 4.72 -8.67
CA GLU A 355 -28.19 5.20 -8.88
C GLU A 355 -28.25 6.36 -9.89
N LYS A 356 -27.43 7.40 -9.67
CA LYS A 356 -27.39 8.58 -10.56
C LYS A 356 -27.04 8.21 -11.99
N ARG A 357 -26.06 7.32 -12.18
CA ARG A 357 -25.61 6.92 -13.51
C ARG A 357 -26.64 6.07 -14.24
N MET A 358 -27.36 5.23 -13.51
CA MET A 358 -28.43 4.38 -14.07
C MET A 358 -29.74 5.16 -14.28
N GLY A 359 -29.80 6.45 -13.93
CA GLY A 359 -31.01 7.25 -14.01
C GLY A 359 -32.12 6.79 -13.06
N TRP A 360 -31.74 6.09 -11.98
CA TRP A 360 -32.71 5.58 -11.00
C TRP A 360 -33.08 6.65 -9.98
N SER A 361 -34.30 6.53 -9.43
CA SER A 361 -34.74 7.40 -8.34
C SER A 361 -33.88 7.19 -7.09
N ALA A 362 -33.64 8.26 -6.33
CA ALA A 362 -32.81 8.19 -5.13
C ALA A 362 -33.33 7.12 -4.15
N ARG A 363 -32.41 6.38 -3.52
CA ARG A 363 -32.67 5.31 -2.53
C ARG A 363 -33.22 3.99 -3.10
N SER A 364 -33.32 3.86 -4.43
CA SER A 364 -33.80 2.63 -5.08
C SER A 364 -32.70 1.55 -5.19
N GLY A 365 -31.44 1.95 -5.32
CA GLY A 365 -30.31 1.07 -5.57
C GLY A 365 -30.12 0.02 -4.49
N LYS A 366 -30.50 0.33 -3.24
CA LYS A 366 -30.43 -0.63 -2.13
C LYS A 366 -31.31 -1.84 -2.38
N VAL A 367 -32.55 -1.63 -2.80
CA VAL A 367 -33.49 -2.71 -3.06
C VAL A 367 -33.05 -3.49 -4.30
N VAL A 368 -32.65 -2.79 -5.35
CA VAL A 368 -32.27 -3.41 -6.63
C VAL A 368 -30.99 -4.24 -6.47
N LEU A 369 -29.96 -3.74 -5.78
CA LEU A 369 -28.74 -4.49 -5.50
C LEU A 369 -29.04 -5.78 -4.71
N ARG A 370 -29.94 -5.71 -3.73
CA ARG A 370 -30.35 -6.91 -2.98
C ARG A 370 -31.03 -7.95 -3.88
N ILE A 371 -31.92 -7.52 -4.77
CA ILE A 371 -32.58 -8.41 -5.74
C ILE A 371 -31.52 -9.05 -6.67
N ALA A 372 -30.57 -8.25 -7.15
CA ALA A 372 -29.51 -8.73 -8.02
C ALA A 372 -28.61 -9.77 -7.32
N LEU A 373 -28.23 -9.52 -6.06
CA LEU A 373 -27.45 -10.48 -5.25
C LEU A 373 -28.24 -11.77 -4.96
N GLN A 374 -29.55 -11.69 -4.73
CA GLN A 374 -30.40 -12.88 -4.54
C GLN A 374 -30.46 -13.74 -5.80
N ARG A 375 -30.56 -13.13 -6.97
CA ARG A 375 -30.51 -13.82 -8.26
C ARG A 375 -29.14 -14.44 -8.51
N LEU A 376 -28.08 -13.67 -8.27
CA LEU A 376 -26.70 -14.13 -8.39
C LEU A 376 -26.40 -15.32 -7.46
N HIS A 377 -26.87 -15.24 -6.22
CA HIS A 377 -26.76 -16.35 -5.27
C HIS A 377 -27.48 -17.60 -5.78
N ARG A 378 -28.71 -17.47 -6.27
CA ARG A 378 -29.47 -18.59 -6.86
C ARG A 378 -28.73 -19.19 -8.05
N HIS A 379 -28.20 -18.36 -8.95
CA HIS A 379 -27.40 -18.81 -10.09
C HIS A 379 -26.22 -19.68 -9.65
N TYR A 380 -25.45 -19.24 -8.65
CA TYR A 380 -24.35 -20.04 -8.12
C TYR A 380 -24.80 -21.31 -7.39
N MET A 381 -25.95 -21.29 -6.73
CA MET A 381 -26.53 -22.50 -6.13
C MET A 381 -26.94 -23.53 -7.19
N ASP A 382 -27.57 -23.07 -8.27
CA ASP A 382 -28.08 -23.94 -9.33
C ASP A 382 -26.95 -24.44 -10.24
N ALA A 383 -25.93 -23.61 -10.51
CA ALA A 383 -24.79 -23.96 -11.35
C ALA A 383 -23.73 -24.82 -10.63
N ASN A 384 -23.53 -24.64 -9.33
CA ASN A 384 -22.43 -25.26 -8.59
C ASN A 384 -22.88 -26.08 -7.36
N GLY A 385 -24.15 -26.05 -6.97
CA GLY A 385 -24.66 -26.76 -5.79
C GLY A 385 -24.21 -26.19 -4.43
N HIS A 386 -23.32 -25.19 -4.41
CA HIS A 386 -22.75 -24.54 -3.22
C HIS A 386 -22.15 -23.16 -3.59
N VAL A 387 -22.18 -22.17 -2.68
CA VAL A 387 -21.58 -20.82 -2.89
C VAL A 387 -20.06 -20.81 -2.56
N SER A 388 -19.48 -21.96 -2.17
CA SER A 388 -18.02 -22.19 -1.99
C SER A 388 -17.67 -23.59 -2.51
N ALA A 389 -16.60 -23.90 -3.23
CA ALA A 389 -15.45 -23.15 -3.73
C ALA A 389 -15.00 -23.76 -5.07
N MET A 390 -14.38 -22.97 -5.96
CA MET A 390 -13.37 -23.51 -6.87
C MET A 390 -12.12 -22.63 -6.75
N ILE A 391 -11.19 -23.09 -5.93
CA ILE A 391 -9.77 -23.04 -6.26
C ILE A 391 -9.49 -24.41 -6.87
N GLY A 392 -9.39 -24.46 -8.18
CA GLY A 392 -8.94 -25.59 -8.97
C GLY A 392 -7.83 -25.12 -9.88
#